data_AF-A0AAU8I4H8-F1
#
_entry.id   AF-A0AAU8I4H8-F1
#
_cell.length_a   1.000
_cell.length_b   1.000
_cell.length_c   1.000
_cell.angle_alpha   90.00
_cell.angle_beta   90.00
_cell.angle_gamma   90.00
#
_symmetry.space_group_name_H-M   'P 1'
#
loop_
_entity.id
_entity.type
_entity.pdbx_description
1 polymer ?
#
loop_
_entity_poly.entity_id
_entity_poly.type
_entity_poly.pdbx_seq_one_letter_code
_entity_poly.pdbx_strand_id
1 'polypeptide(L)'
;MAGMHGGKREDRTSESPTMDFDWHSDTITRATPVDGRYRNTQNVRRFLVAACGDGFAFDRAFMAWIRNGVAKTMGDVADAWQRRHIGTTSADETGGHTPHTPDRQPNSATRHAGEPGLSAD
;
A
#
# COMPACT_ATOMS: atom_id res chain seq x y z
N MET A 1 30.75 -49.30 -14.49
CA MET A 1 29.44 -48.73 -14.10
C MET A 1 29.35 -47.34 -14.72
N ALA A 2 28.32 -47.13 -15.53
CA ALA A 2 28.22 -46.06 -16.52
C ALA A 2 27.93 -44.67 -15.90
N GLY A 3 28.28 -43.64 -16.67
CA GLY A 3 28.39 -42.24 -16.21
C GLY A 3 27.09 -41.50 -15.97
N MET A 4 27.18 -40.49 -15.09
CA MET A 4 26.22 -39.42 -14.98
C MET A 4 26.54 -38.32 -16.00
N HIS A 5 25.73 -38.24 -17.06
CA HIS A 5 25.51 -37.01 -17.83
C HIS A 5 24.05 -36.61 -17.68
N GLY A 6 23.81 -35.31 -17.57
CA GLY A 6 22.49 -34.68 -17.60
C GLY A 6 22.31 -33.79 -16.38
N GLY A 7 22.11 -32.48 -16.49
CA GLY A 7 21.77 -31.66 -17.63
C GLY A 7 21.07 -30.43 -17.06
N LYS A 8 21.58 -29.24 -17.41
CA LYS A 8 20.83 -28.00 -17.62
C LYS A 8 19.67 -27.70 -16.65
N ARG A 9 19.92 -26.87 -15.62
CA ARG A 9 18.85 -26.11 -14.95
C ARG A 9 18.47 -24.87 -15.76
N GLU A 10 18.19 -25.08 -17.04
CA GLU A 10 17.42 -24.15 -17.86
C GLU A 10 16.43 -25.02 -18.63
N ASP A 11 15.36 -25.35 -17.93
CA ASP A 11 14.18 -26.00 -18.50
C ASP A 11 12.98 -25.44 -17.75
N ARG A 12 11.94 -24.90 -18.39
CA ARG A 12 11.71 -24.42 -19.75
C ARG A 12 10.23 -24.01 -19.73
N THR A 13 9.85 -23.15 -20.66
CA THR A 13 8.47 -23.04 -21.15
C THR A 13 7.43 -22.51 -20.16
N SER A 14 7.17 -21.22 -20.25
CA SER A 14 5.77 -20.75 -20.21
C SER A 14 5.47 -20.04 -21.53
N GLU A 15 5.70 -20.75 -22.62
CA GLU A 15 5.12 -20.45 -23.92
C GLU A 15 4.18 -21.62 -24.26
N SER A 16 2.95 -21.52 -23.75
CA SER A 16 1.78 -22.28 -24.19
C SER A 16 0.61 -21.30 -24.25
N PRO A 17 0.01 -21.07 -25.43
CA PRO A 17 -0.83 -19.91 -25.71
C PRO A 17 -2.24 -20.09 -25.14
N THR A 18 -2.44 -19.58 -23.94
CA THR A 18 -3.72 -18.96 -23.59
C THR A 18 -3.50 -17.46 -23.62
N MET A 19 -4.32 -16.73 -24.39
CA MET A 19 -4.34 -15.27 -24.52
C MET A 19 -4.78 -14.61 -23.19
N ASP A 20 -4.14 -14.97 -22.09
CA ASP A 20 -4.44 -14.52 -20.74
C ASP A 20 -3.16 -13.86 -20.21
N PHE A 21 -3.23 -12.55 -20.05
CA PHE A 21 -2.17 -11.73 -19.49
C PHE A 21 -1.81 -12.24 -18.08
N ASP A 22 -0.55 -12.62 -17.84
CA ASP A 22 -0.13 -13.08 -16.52
C ASP A 22 0.13 -11.88 -15.60
N TRP A 23 -0.87 -11.52 -14.82
CA TRP A 23 -0.77 -10.44 -13.83
C TRP A 23 0.38 -10.61 -12.81
N HIS A 24 0.99 -11.79 -12.65
CA HIS A 24 2.11 -11.99 -11.72
C HIS A 24 3.47 -11.68 -12.34
N SER A 25 3.68 -12.06 -13.60
CA SER A 25 4.99 -12.01 -14.26
C SER A 25 5.07 -11.06 -15.44
N ASP A 26 3.94 -10.80 -16.13
CA ASP A 26 3.94 -9.93 -17.30
C ASP A 26 4.25 -8.48 -16.94
N THR A 27 4.85 -7.77 -17.88
CA THR A 27 5.17 -6.35 -17.67
C THR A 27 3.88 -5.54 -17.67
N ILE A 28 3.59 -4.92 -16.53
CA ILE A 28 2.46 -3.99 -16.41
C ILE A 28 2.92 -2.62 -16.87
N THR A 29 2.22 -2.08 -17.86
CA THR A 29 2.46 -0.76 -18.42
C THR A 29 1.20 0.07 -18.32
N ARG A 30 1.30 1.39 -18.54
CA ARG A 30 0.11 2.26 -18.62
C ARG A 30 -0.87 1.81 -19.70
N ALA A 31 -0.42 1.12 -20.75
CA ALA A 31 -1.28 0.63 -21.83
C ALA A 31 -1.94 -0.73 -21.52
N THR A 32 -1.58 -1.40 -20.42
CA THR A 32 -2.16 -2.70 -20.05
C THR A 32 -3.67 -2.54 -19.82
N PRO A 33 -4.53 -3.27 -20.56
CA PRO A 33 -5.96 -3.19 -20.38
C PRO A 33 -6.38 -3.82 -19.05
N VAL A 34 -7.30 -3.16 -18.37
CA VAL A 34 -7.93 -3.59 -17.12
C VAL A 34 -9.38 -3.94 -17.44
N ASP A 35 -9.64 -5.24 -17.51
CA ASP A 35 -10.96 -5.81 -17.80
C ASP A 35 -11.45 -6.69 -16.63
N GLY A 36 -12.50 -7.48 -16.85
CA GLY A 36 -13.06 -8.38 -15.83
C GLY A 36 -12.09 -9.46 -15.33
N ARG A 37 -10.96 -9.68 -15.99
CA ARG A 37 -9.88 -10.60 -15.59
C ARG A 37 -8.82 -9.93 -14.71
N TYR A 38 -9.00 -8.64 -14.37
CA TYR A 38 -8.10 -7.92 -13.49
C TYR A 38 -7.88 -8.66 -12.16
N ARG A 39 -6.60 -8.83 -11.80
CA ARG A 39 -6.19 -9.38 -10.51
C ARG A 39 -5.33 -8.38 -9.77
N ASN A 40 -5.60 -8.19 -8.49
CA ASN A 40 -4.72 -7.44 -7.60
C ASN A 40 -3.55 -8.35 -7.18
N THR A 41 -2.49 -8.34 -7.98
CA THR A 41 -1.25 -9.08 -7.73
C THR A 41 -0.18 -8.15 -7.16
N GLN A 42 0.90 -8.74 -6.65
CA GLN A 42 2.05 -7.99 -6.17
C GLN A 42 2.69 -7.12 -7.26
N ASN A 43 2.64 -7.56 -8.51
CA ASN A 43 3.17 -6.81 -9.66
C ASN A 43 2.33 -5.54 -9.94
N VAL A 44 1.00 -5.65 -9.91
CA VAL A 44 0.09 -4.50 -10.03
C VAL A 44 0.35 -3.49 -8.93
N ARG A 45 0.49 -3.96 -7.69
CA ARG A 45 0.81 -3.08 -6.56
C ARG A 45 2.14 -2.36 -6.77
N ARG A 46 3.19 -3.05 -7.22
CA ARG A 46 4.49 -2.43 -7.50
C ARG A 46 4.39 -1.37 -8.59
N PHE A 47 3.67 -1.65 -9.67
CA PHE A 47 3.42 -0.66 -10.73
C PHE A 47 2.69 0.57 -10.19
N LEU A 48 1.60 0.39 -9.44
CA LEU A 48 0.80 1.50 -8.93
C LEU A 48 1.55 2.33 -7.89
N VAL A 49 2.33 1.70 -7.00
CA VAL A 49 3.23 2.41 -6.08
C VAL A 49 4.28 3.21 -6.86
N ALA A 50 4.88 2.65 -7.90
CA ALA A 50 5.85 3.39 -8.73
C ALA A 50 5.22 4.56 -9.49
N ALA A 51 3.96 4.43 -9.92
CA ALA A 51 3.24 5.45 -10.67
C ALA A 51 2.59 6.54 -9.79
N CYS A 52 2.20 6.19 -8.56
CA CYS A 52 1.41 7.04 -7.66
C CYS A 52 2.15 7.46 -6.38
N GLY A 53 3.27 6.81 -6.06
CA GLY A 53 4.05 7.01 -4.85
C GLY A 53 3.74 6.01 -3.72
N ASP A 54 4.54 6.06 -2.65
CA ASP A 54 4.44 5.19 -1.48
C ASP A 54 3.13 5.35 -0.68
N GLY A 55 2.40 6.45 -0.88
CA GLY A 55 1.07 6.66 -0.33
C GLY A 55 -0.03 5.81 -0.97
N PHE A 56 0.28 5.04 -2.01
CA PHE A 56 -0.70 4.23 -2.72
C PHE A 56 -1.31 3.13 -1.85
N ALA A 57 -2.65 3.15 -1.75
CA ALA A 57 -3.44 2.15 -1.06
C ALA A 57 -4.66 1.73 -1.90
N PHE A 58 -4.99 0.44 -1.84
CA PHE A 58 -6.23 -0.07 -2.41
C PHE A 58 -7.37 0.15 -1.42
N ASP A 59 -8.24 1.12 -1.69
CA ASP A 59 -9.47 1.32 -0.94
C ASP A 59 -10.66 0.60 -1.58
N ARG A 60 -11.73 0.45 -0.80
CA ARG A 60 -12.95 -0.25 -1.23
C ARG A 60 -13.64 0.44 -2.40
N ALA A 61 -13.68 1.78 -2.41
CA ALA A 61 -14.34 2.54 -3.47
C ALA A 61 -13.55 2.45 -4.79
N PHE A 62 -12.22 2.47 -4.71
CA PHE A 62 -11.33 2.28 -5.85
C PHE A 62 -11.43 0.86 -6.42
N MET A 63 -11.43 -0.17 -5.57
CA MET A 63 -11.65 -1.55 -6.02
C MET A 63 -13.03 -1.76 -6.67
N ALA A 64 -14.07 -1.09 -6.16
CA ALA A 64 -15.40 -1.10 -6.79
C ALA A 64 -15.38 -0.40 -8.16
N TRP A 65 -14.69 0.75 -8.27
CA TRP A 65 -14.56 1.50 -9.51
C TRP A 65 -13.77 0.75 -10.59
N ILE A 66 -12.68 0.07 -10.21
CA ILE A 66 -11.90 -0.78 -11.13
C ILE A 66 -12.81 -1.87 -11.72
N ARG A 67 -13.59 -2.56 -10.87
CA ARG A 67 -14.48 -3.65 -11.25
C ARG A 67 -15.82 -3.24 -11.87
N ASN A 68 -16.02 -1.95 -12.17
CA ASN A 68 -17.28 -1.43 -12.75
C ASN A 68 -17.53 -1.88 -14.21
N GLY A 69 -16.73 -2.80 -14.77
CA GLY A 69 -16.89 -3.32 -16.14
C GLY A 69 -16.54 -2.33 -17.27
N VAL A 70 -16.31 -1.05 -16.96
CA VAL A 70 -15.84 -0.07 -17.95
C VAL A 70 -14.41 -0.40 -18.33
N ALA A 71 -14.12 -0.51 -19.63
CA ALA A 71 -12.79 -0.70 -20.16
C ALA A 71 -11.88 0.46 -19.73
N LYS A 72 -10.77 0.11 -19.08
CA LYS A 72 -9.77 1.07 -18.58
C LYS A 72 -8.39 0.53 -18.86
N THR A 73 -7.41 1.40 -18.83
CA THR A 73 -6.00 0.99 -18.84
C THR A 73 -5.40 1.09 -17.44
N MET A 74 -4.27 0.44 -17.18
CA MET A 74 -3.56 0.64 -15.91
C MET A 74 -3.12 2.10 -15.73
N GLY A 75 -2.89 2.83 -16.83
CA GLY A 75 -2.70 4.28 -16.83
C GLY A 75 -3.91 5.00 -16.26
N ASP A 76 -5.11 4.73 -16.79
CA ASP A 76 -6.35 5.28 -16.25
C ASP A 76 -6.52 4.97 -14.76
N VAL A 77 -6.16 3.76 -14.33
CA VAL A 77 -6.23 3.36 -12.92
C VAL A 77 -5.30 4.21 -12.06
N ALA A 78 -4.05 4.42 -12.48
CA ALA A 78 -3.10 5.27 -11.79
C ALA A 78 -3.55 6.75 -11.75
N ASP A 79 -3.98 7.29 -12.88
CA ASP A 79 -4.43 8.69 -12.99
C ASP A 79 -5.73 8.93 -12.20
N ALA A 80 -6.58 7.91 -12.09
CA ALA A 80 -7.81 7.95 -11.32
C ALA A 80 -7.56 7.87 -9.80
N TRP A 81 -6.54 7.14 -9.35
CA TRP A 81 -6.11 7.17 -7.95
C TRP A 81 -5.54 8.53 -7.60
N GLN A 82 -4.62 9.03 -8.44
CA GLN A 82 -4.02 10.35 -8.31
C GLN A 82 -5.10 11.44 -8.22
N ARG A 83 -6.06 11.48 -9.15
CA ARG A 83 -7.15 12.48 -9.09
C ARG A 83 -7.98 12.43 -7.81
N ARG A 84 -8.14 11.26 -7.18
CA ARG A 84 -8.88 11.12 -5.92
C ARG A 84 -8.06 11.58 -4.71
N HIS A 85 -6.75 11.35 -4.72
CA HIS A 85 -5.88 11.63 -3.58
C HIS A 85 -5.20 13.00 -3.64
N ILE A 86 -4.88 13.52 -4.83
CA ILE A 86 -4.31 14.88 -4.99
C ILE A 86 -5.34 15.97 -4.59
N GLY A 87 -6.65 15.66 -4.62
CA GLY A 87 -7.70 16.54 -4.09
C GLY A 87 -7.91 16.45 -2.57
N THR A 88 -7.31 15.46 -1.90
CA THR A 88 -7.37 15.28 -0.43
C THR A 88 -6.03 15.58 0.24
N THR A 89 -4.93 15.61 -0.51
CA THR A 89 -3.67 16.24 -0.08
C THR A 89 -3.78 17.75 -0.25
N SER A 90 -4.65 18.37 0.55
CA SER A 90 -4.62 19.81 0.74
C SER A 90 -4.77 20.09 2.23
N ALA A 91 -3.65 20.54 2.81
CA ALA A 91 -3.50 21.16 4.12
C ALA A 91 -3.51 20.26 5.38
N ASP A 92 -2.63 19.24 5.45
CA ASP A 92 -1.99 18.89 6.73
C ASP A 92 -0.63 18.20 6.51
N GLU A 93 0.22 18.77 5.66
CA GLU A 93 1.66 18.49 5.71
C GLU A 93 2.33 19.48 6.67
N THR A 94 1.98 19.38 7.95
CA THR A 94 2.90 19.77 9.03
C THR A 94 3.78 18.56 9.30
N GLY A 95 5.05 18.65 8.92
CA GLY A 95 5.99 17.55 9.00
C GLY A 95 6.16 16.96 10.41
N GLY A 96 6.63 15.72 10.45
CA GLY A 96 7.16 15.13 11.68
C GLY A 96 6.80 13.68 11.86
N HIS A 97 7.58 12.81 11.22
CA HIS A 97 8.17 11.62 11.83
C HIS A 97 7.76 11.39 13.30
N THR A 98 6.92 10.38 13.57
CA THR A 98 6.66 9.89 14.93
C THR A 98 7.68 8.81 15.28
N PRO A 99 8.71 9.05 16.11
CA PRO A 99 9.32 7.96 16.85
C PRO A 99 8.47 7.74 18.11
N HIS A 100 7.83 6.57 18.14
CA HIS A 100 7.31 5.97 19.36
C HIS A 100 8.39 6.02 20.48
N THR A 101 8.03 6.57 21.63
CA THR A 101 8.64 6.21 22.93
C THR A 101 7.50 5.94 23.90
N PRO A 102 7.48 4.78 24.60
CA PRO A 102 6.41 4.45 25.53
C PRO A 102 6.57 5.19 26.85
N ASP A 103 5.41 5.52 27.41
CA ASP A 103 5.06 5.63 28.83
C ASP A 103 6.19 5.89 29.85
N ARG A 104 6.19 7.12 30.39
CA ARG A 104 6.73 7.39 31.73
C ARG A 104 5.99 8.56 32.36
N GLN A 105 4.91 8.27 33.07
CA GLN A 105 4.40 9.15 34.13
C GLN A 105 5.01 8.73 35.47
N PRO A 106 5.81 9.61 36.10
CA PRO A 106 5.71 9.76 37.55
C PRO A 106 5.24 11.16 37.89
N ASN A 107 4.04 11.19 38.47
CA ASN A 107 3.48 12.21 39.36
C ASN A 107 4.51 13.09 40.11
N SER A 108 4.60 14.37 39.73
CA SER A 108 5.20 15.40 40.57
C SER A 108 4.11 16.08 41.41
N ALA A 109 4.27 15.96 42.72
CA ALA A 109 3.37 16.48 43.74
C ALA A 109 3.19 18.01 43.70
N THR A 110 1.94 18.45 43.87
CA THR A 110 1.62 19.73 44.54
C THR A 110 0.66 19.43 45.69
N ARG A 111 1.21 19.13 46.87
CA ARG A 111 0.51 19.37 48.14
C ARG A 111 1.15 20.62 48.75
N HIS A 112 0.55 21.77 48.48
CA HIS A 112 0.82 23.01 49.19
C HIS A 112 -0.52 23.60 49.63
N ALA A 113 -0.82 23.44 50.92
CA ALA A 113 -1.50 24.40 51.77
C ALA A 113 -1.67 23.73 53.14
N GLY A 114 -0.81 24.10 54.08
CA GLY A 114 -1.09 23.89 55.48
C GLY A 114 -2.16 24.88 55.92
N GLU A 115 -3.14 24.40 56.67
CA GLU A 115 -3.87 25.25 57.62
C GLU A 115 -3.61 24.73 59.03
N PRO A 116 -3.24 25.61 59.97
CA PRO A 116 -2.94 25.26 61.35
C PRO A 116 -4.23 24.94 62.10
N GLY A 117 -4.12 23.97 63.01
CA GLY A 117 -5.21 23.61 63.90
C GLY A 117 -5.43 24.60 65.04
N LEU A 118 -6.57 24.36 65.70
CA LEU A 118 -6.79 24.47 67.15
C LEU A 118 -6.92 25.89 67.73
N SER A 119 -8.16 26.28 68.06
CA SER A 119 -8.52 26.51 69.46
C SER A 119 -10.04 26.71 69.60
N ALA A 120 -10.66 25.79 70.34
CA ALA A 120 -11.96 25.96 70.96
C ALA A 120 -11.70 26.04 72.47
N ASP A 121 -12.09 27.16 73.08
CA ASP A 121 -12.51 27.30 74.47
C ASP A 121 -13.64 28.33 74.49
#